data_AF-A0ABD0NAZ5-F1
#
_entry.id   AF-A0ABD0NAZ5-F1
#
_cell.length_a   1.000
_cell.length_b   1.000
_cell.length_c   1.000
_cell.angle_alpha   90.00
_cell.angle_beta   90.00
_cell.angle_gamma   90.00
#
_symmetry.space_group_name_H-M   'P 1'
#
loop_
_entity.id
_entity.type
_entity.pdbx_description
1 polymer ?
#
loop_
_entity_poly.entity_id
_entity_poly.type
_entity_poly.pdbx_seq_one_letter_code
_entity_poly.pdbx_strand_id
1 'polypeptide(L)' 'VEQMAIDWLTGNFYFVDDVDDRIFVCSKDGFTCVILLDLELYNPKGIALDPAMG' A
#
# COMPACT_ATOMS: atom_id res chain seq x y z
N VAL A 1 9.62 -2.10 4.74
CA VAL A 1 8.20 -2.05 5.14
C VAL A 1 8.12 -1.46 6.54
N GLU A 2 8.05 -0.14 6.63
CA GLU A 2 7.77 0.53 7.91
C GLU A 2 6.27 0.49 8.25
N GLN A 3 5.39 0.45 7.25
CA GLN A 3 3.95 0.50 7.47
C GLN A 3 3.12 -0.26 6.44
N MET A 4 1.97 -0.77 6.88
CA MET A 4 1.01 -1.51 6.07
C MET A 4 -0.44 -1.21 6.50
N ALA A 5 -1.37 -1.32 5.57
CA ALA A 5 -2.80 -1.24 5.81
C ALA A 5 -3.53 -2.35 5.04
N ILE A 6 -4.64 -2.83 5.58
CA ILE A 6 -5.45 -3.89 4.98
C ILE A 6 -6.81 -3.33 4.60
N ASP A 7 -7.20 -3.51 3.35
CA ASP A 7 -8.58 -3.34 2.92
C ASP A 7 -9.38 -4.55 3.41
N TRP A 8 -10.24 -4.37 4.40
CA TRP A 8 -11.03 -5.46 4.98
C TRP A 8 -12.18 -5.94 4.07
N LEU A 9 -12.56 -5.19 3.04
CA LEU A 9 -13.60 -5.59 2.09
C LEU A 9 -13.04 -6.58 1.07
N THR A 10 -11.88 -6.28 0.49
CA THR A 10 -11.25 -7.13 -0.54
C THR A 10 -10.23 -8.11 0.02
N GLY A 11 -9.64 -7.79 1.18
CA GLY A 11 -8.51 -8.48 1.77
C GLY A 11 -7.15 -8.13 1.14
N ASN A 12 -7.11 -7.18 0.19
CA ASN A 12 -5.87 -6.66 -0.34
C ASN A 12 -5.09 -5.90 0.74
N PHE A 13 -3.76 -5.93 0.67
CA PHE A 13 -2.92 -5.19 1.59
C PHE A 13 -2.04 -4.20 0.84
N TYR A 14 -1.86 -3.06 1.48
CA TYR A 14 -1.11 -1.92 0.96
C TYR A 14 0.07 -1.69 1.89
N PHE A 15 1.22 -1.34 1.34
CA PHE A 15 2.39 -1.07 2.17
C PHE A 15 3.26 0.03 1.59
N VAL A 16 3.97 0.69 2.50
CA VAL A 16 4.94 1.74 2.19
C VAL A 16 6.34 1.14 2.14
N ASP A 17 7.04 1.40 1.05
CA ASP A 17 8.46 1.19 0.89
C ASP A 17 9.18 2.54 1.01
N ASP A 18 9.81 2.74 2.15
CA ASP A 18 10.57 3.94 2.52
C ASP A 18 11.99 3.95 1.92
N VAL A 19 12.45 2.85 1.32
CA VAL A 19 13.74 2.77 0.63
C VAL A 19 13.63 3.27 -0.80
N ASP A 20 12.56 2.85 -1.48
CA ASP A 20 12.31 3.19 -2.89
C ASP A 20 11.30 4.33 -3.08
N ASP A 21 10.79 4.92 -1.99
CA ASP A 21 9.73 5.96 -1.99
C ASP A 21 8.49 5.52 -2.80
N ARG A 22 7.94 4.34 -2.46
CA ARG A 22 6.81 3.73 -3.20
C ARG A 22 5.70 3.22 -2.29
N ILE A 23 4.49 3.24 -2.82
CA ILE A 23 3.34 2.55 -2.23
C ILE A 23 2.96 1.39 -3.14
N PHE A 24 2.77 0.22 -2.55
CA PHE A 24 2.34 -0.99 -3.23
C PHE A 24 0.96 -1.40 -2.79
N VAL A 25 0.27 -2.14 -3.66
CA VAL A 25 -0.89 -2.95 -3.32
C VAL A 25 -0.64 -4.39 -3.75
N CYS A 26 -0.99 -5.33 -2.89
CA CYS A 26 -0.95 -6.74 -3.18
C CYS A 26 -2.32 -7.37 -3.02
N SER A 27 -2.58 -8.41 -3.81
CA SER A 27 -3.74 -9.28 -3.67
C SER A 27 -3.76 -9.93 -2.29
N LYS A 28 -4.95 -10.30 -1.81
CA LYS A 28 -5.16 -11.00 -0.53
C LYS A 28 -4.26 -12.23 -0.32
N ASP A 29 -3.95 -12.95 -1.40
CA ASP A 29 -3.09 -14.13 -1.39
C ASP A 29 -1.59 -13.82 -1.58
N GLY A 30 -1.25 -12.55 -1.82
CA GLY A 30 0.12 -12.06 -2.03
C GLY A 30 0.75 -12.45 -3.36
N PHE A 31 0.02 -13.12 -4.28
CA PHE A 31 0.59 -13.56 -5.56
C PHE A 31 0.78 -12.42 -6.57
N THR A 32 -0.05 -11.37 -6.48
CA THR A 32 0.04 -10.21 -7.36
C THR A 32 0.32 -8.98 -6.53
N CYS A 33 1.40 -8.27 -6.83
CA CYS A 33 1.73 -6.98 -6.23
C CYS A 33 2.06 -5.98 -7.34
N VAL A 34 1.54 -4.77 -7.23
CA VAL A 34 1.79 -3.69 -8.19
C VAL A 34 2.15 -2.41 -7.45
N ILE A 35 2.91 -1.54 -8.12
CA ILE A 35 3.17 -0.17 -7.66
C ILE A 35 1.88 0.62 -7.83
N LEU A 36 1.37 1.16 -6.72
CA LEU A 36 0.19 2.03 -6.71
C LEU A 36 0.57 3.50 -6.89
N LEU A 37 1.67 3.92 -6.27
CA LEU A 37 2.19 5.28 -6.36
C LEU A 37 3.72 5.28 -6.25
N ASP A 38 4.39 5.93 -7.19
CA ASP A 38 5.85 6.07 -7.27
C ASP A 38 6.31 7.48 -7.70
N LEU A 39 5.37 8.44 -7.73
CA LEU A 39 5.64 9.82 -8.09
C LEU A 39 5.42 10.74 -6.90
N GLU A 40 6.31 11.72 -6.73
CA GLU A 40 6.22 12.78 -5.74
C GLU A 40 6.14 12.30 -4.27
N LEU A 41 6.63 11.09 -4.00
CA LEU A 41 6.83 10.57 -2.65
C LEU A 41 8.23 10.91 -2.17
N TYR A 42 8.33 11.41 -0.94
CA TYR A 42 9.60 11.74 -0.29
C TYR A 42 9.55 11.25 1.14
N ASN A 43 10.25 10.16 1.44
CA ASN A 43 10.32 9.54 2.75
C ASN A 43 8.92 9.29 3.37
N PRO A 44 8.02 8.57 2.67
CA PRO A 44 6.69 8.30 3.17
C PRO A 44 6.75 7.46 4.47
N LYS A 45 5.90 7.82 5.44
CA LYS A 45 5.87 7.17 6.77
C LYS A 45 4.57 6.46 7.09
N GLY A 46 3.51 6.82 6.37
CA GLY A 46 2.13 6.62 6.79
C GLY A 46 1.25 6.12 5.65
N ILE A 47 0.35 5.17 5.93
CA ILE A 47 -0.75 4.79 5.06
C ILE A 47 -1.97 4.40 5.91
N ALA A 48 -3.14 4.89 5.50
CA ALA A 48 -4.43 4.52 6.04
C ALA A 48 -5.41 4.36 4.87
N LEU A 49 -6.45 3.55 5.05
CA LEU A 49 -7.42 3.23 4.01
C LEU A 49 -8.83 3.56 4.50
N ASP A 50 -9.68 4.05 3.59
CA ASP A 50 -11.14 4.05 3.74
C ASP A 50 -11.78 3.15 2.66
N PRO A 51 -11.76 1.82 2.82
CA PRO A 51 -12.32 0.88 1.86
C PRO A 51 -13.79 1.13 1.48
N ALA A 52 -14.57 1.76 2.34
CA ALA A 52 -15.99 2.02 2.07
C ALA A 52 -16.20 3.17 1.07
N MET A 53 -15.26 4.12 1.01
CA MET A 53 -15.34 5.32 0.19
C MET A 53 -14.36 5.32 -0.99
N GLY A 54 -13.33 4.47 -0.94
CA GLY A 54 -12.21 4.47 -1.89
C GLY A 54 -11.23 5.62 -1.64
#